data_AF-A0A150LSM4-F1
#
_entry.id   AF-A0A150LSM4-F1
#
_cell.length_a   1.000
_cell.length_b   1.000
_cell.length_c   1.000
_cell.angle_alpha   90.00
_cell.angle_beta   90.00
_cell.angle_gamma   90.00
#
_symmetry.space_group_name_H-M   'P 1'
#
loop_
_entity.id
_entity.type
_entity.pdbx_description
1 polymer ?
#
loop_
_entity_poly.entity_id
_entity_poly.type
_entity_poly.pdbx_seq_one_letter_code
_entity_poly.pdbx_strand_id
1 'polypeptide(L)'
;MSKHCLVQRRMRYITNYCPFSLCICYAQTSKRRSFTNLSFLVILSCKMKRNVRRCFQMGNLIVECPGCKLKLPSKNLEPCDRYHASGECWQLYGELAAYNMSKNDPAFIHQLAVDAYGAQHSGGVTRNITTAFALIGLYLSIECGYTGRQVQKAHMELAKRRHDWPRFEPPHQTYSLTVFDVLRVEPGKKRDEMLKAWAEDVWKSWEHYHDWVRTICHQWLNR
;
A
#
# COMPACT_ATOMS: atom_id res chain seq x y z
N MET A 1 -41.97 -39.17 30.08
CA MET A 1 -40.90 -39.40 29.07
C MET A 1 -39.63 -38.68 29.52
N SER A 2 -38.49 -39.23 29.13
CA SER A 2 -37.17 -39.19 29.79
C SER A 2 -36.48 -37.85 30.06
N LYS A 3 -35.80 -37.84 31.22
CA LYS A 3 -34.47 -37.32 31.60
C LYS A 3 -33.59 -36.80 30.44
N HIS A 4 -32.97 -35.62 30.59
CA HIS A 4 -31.51 -35.48 30.81
C HIS A 4 -31.04 -34.02 31.00
N CYS A 5 -30.12 -33.88 31.94
CA CYS A 5 -29.29 -32.73 32.29
C CYS A 5 -28.15 -32.55 31.25
N LEU A 6 -27.69 -31.31 30.97
CA LEU A 6 -26.27 -30.89 31.00
C LEU A 6 -25.99 -29.49 30.42
N VAL A 7 -25.06 -28.83 31.12
CA VAL A 7 -24.34 -27.59 30.83
C VAL A 7 -23.22 -27.83 29.81
N GLN A 8 -22.92 -26.86 28.93
CA GLN A 8 -21.57 -26.57 28.34
C GLN A 8 -21.64 -25.29 27.49
N ARG A 9 -21.03 -24.14 27.83
CA ARG A 9 -19.61 -23.69 27.72
C ARG A 9 -18.95 -23.77 26.33
N ARG A 10 -18.58 -22.56 25.84
CA ARG A 10 -17.41 -22.15 25.01
C ARG A 10 -17.20 -22.73 23.59
N MET A 11 -16.93 -21.84 22.62
CA MET A 11 -15.61 -21.76 21.95
C MET A 11 -15.43 -20.49 21.10
N ARG A 12 -14.27 -19.86 21.25
CA ARG A 12 -13.69 -18.85 20.36
C ARG A 12 -12.96 -19.58 19.22
N TYR A 13 -12.98 -19.00 18.02
CA TYR A 13 -11.97 -19.15 16.96
C TYR A 13 -11.89 -17.77 16.28
N ILE A 14 -10.87 -16.93 16.46
CA ILE A 14 -9.50 -16.96 15.92
C ILE A 14 -9.43 -17.64 14.55
N THR A 15 -9.48 -16.83 13.50
CA THR A 15 -8.89 -17.14 12.19
C THR A 15 -7.91 -16.03 11.83
N ASN A 16 -6.63 -16.30 12.10
CA ASN A 16 -5.55 -15.80 11.26
C ASN A 16 -5.73 -16.41 9.86
N TYR A 17 -5.44 -15.67 8.79
CA TYR A 17 -4.55 -16.08 7.68
C TYR A 17 -4.65 -15.10 6.48
N CYS A 18 -3.45 -14.73 6.03
CA CYS A 18 -3.00 -14.02 4.82
C CYS A 18 -3.87 -14.15 3.54
N PRO A 19 -3.87 -13.12 2.66
CA PRO A 19 -3.94 -13.40 1.23
C PRO A 19 -2.90 -12.59 0.43
N PHE A 20 -1.86 -13.28 -0.03
CA PHE A 20 -1.21 -13.02 -1.31
C PHE A 20 -1.15 -14.37 -2.03
N SER A 21 -2.11 -14.60 -2.92
CA SER A 21 -2.04 -15.66 -3.93
C SER A 21 -2.63 -15.14 -5.22
N LEU A 22 -1.81 -15.26 -6.27
CA LEU A 22 -2.11 -14.92 -7.65
C LEU A 22 -3.46 -15.52 -8.10
N CYS A 23 -4.34 -14.70 -8.67
CA CYS A 23 -5.42 -15.19 -9.52
C CYS A 23 -5.03 -14.97 -10.98
N ILE A 24 -4.46 -16.00 -11.59
CA ILE A 24 -4.42 -16.17 -13.05
C ILE A 24 -5.80 -16.69 -13.45
N CYS A 25 -6.63 -15.87 -14.10
CA CYS A 25 -7.91 -16.33 -14.65
C CYS A 25 -7.68 -17.07 -15.97
N TYR A 26 -7.80 -18.40 -15.94
CA TYR A 26 -8.05 -19.22 -17.12
C TYR A 26 -9.55 -19.22 -17.42
N ALA A 27 -9.95 -18.73 -18.60
CA ALA A 27 -11.32 -18.86 -19.09
C ALA A 27 -11.52 -20.26 -19.70
N GLN A 28 -12.24 -21.14 -19.01
CA GLN A 28 -12.74 -22.40 -19.58
C GLN A 28 -14.06 -22.16 -20.30
N THR A 29 -14.07 -22.37 -21.62
CA THR A 29 -15.27 -22.46 -22.44
C THR A 29 -15.88 -23.86 -22.34
N SER A 30 -17.14 -23.97 -21.90
CA SER A 30 -17.90 -25.22 -22.01
C SER A 30 -19.40 -24.93 -21.97
N LYS A 31 -20.10 -25.02 -23.11
CA LYS A 31 -21.00 -26.14 -23.45
C LYS A 31 -21.88 -25.82 -24.66
N ARG A 32 -21.84 -26.74 -25.64
CA ARG A 32 -22.85 -26.95 -26.68
C ARG A 32 -24.18 -27.38 -26.04
N ARG A 33 -25.30 -26.92 -26.58
CA ARG A 33 -26.53 -27.70 -26.77
C ARG A 33 -27.33 -27.12 -27.94
N SER A 34 -27.55 -27.97 -28.94
CA SER A 34 -28.48 -27.80 -30.06
C SER A 34 -29.91 -28.12 -29.61
N PHE A 35 -30.93 -27.41 -30.11
CA PHE A 35 -32.22 -27.98 -30.57
C PHE A 35 -33.08 -26.87 -31.24
N THR A 36 -33.30 -27.04 -32.55
CA THR A 36 -34.52 -26.87 -33.37
C THR A 36 -35.51 -25.69 -33.18
N ASN A 37 -35.74 -24.97 -34.29
CA ASN A 37 -36.99 -24.39 -34.82
C ASN A 37 -37.97 -23.66 -33.86
N LEU A 38 -38.16 -22.36 -34.04
CA LEU A 38 -39.28 -21.74 -34.80
C LEU A 38 -39.33 -20.23 -34.50
N SER A 39 -39.28 -19.42 -35.56
CA SER A 39 -39.85 -18.08 -35.73
C SER A 39 -40.17 -17.22 -34.49
N PHE A 40 -39.32 -16.24 -34.19
CA PHE A 40 -39.76 -14.96 -33.61
C PHE A 40 -38.86 -13.84 -34.14
N LEU A 41 -39.36 -13.16 -35.17
CA LEU A 41 -38.74 -11.99 -35.76
C LEU A 41 -39.14 -10.76 -34.92
N VAL A 42 -38.44 -10.55 -33.81
CA VAL A 42 -38.56 -9.29 -33.05
C VAL A 42 -37.52 -8.32 -33.61
N ILE A 43 -38.02 -7.35 -34.39
CA ILE A 43 -37.27 -6.17 -34.82
C ILE A 43 -36.98 -5.34 -33.56
N LEU A 44 -35.87 -5.62 -32.87
CA LEU A 44 -35.28 -4.63 -31.97
C LEU A 44 -34.34 -3.77 -32.82
N SER A 45 -34.84 -2.57 -33.14
CA SER A 45 -34.07 -1.50 -33.75
C SER A 45 -32.79 -1.24 -32.95
N CYS A 46 -31.65 -1.70 -33.47
CA CYS A 46 -30.33 -1.26 -33.05
C CYS A 46 -30.15 0.18 -33.54
N LYS A 47 -30.73 1.15 -32.80
CA LYS A 47 -30.42 2.57 -32.99
C LYS A 47 -29.03 2.79 -32.42
N MET A 48 -28.05 2.56 -33.29
CA MET A 48 -26.67 3.02 -33.22
C MET A 48 -26.69 4.54 -32.97
N LYS A 49 -26.78 4.94 -31.69
CA LYS A 49 -26.54 6.33 -31.30
C LYS A 49 -25.05 6.57 -31.47
N ARG A 50 -24.71 7.04 -32.67
CA ARG A 50 -23.56 7.89 -32.94
C ARG A 50 -23.62 9.02 -31.91
N ASN A 51 -22.84 8.93 -30.85
CA ASN A 51 -22.55 10.08 -30.03
C ASN A 51 -21.10 10.47 -30.25
N VAL A 52 -20.96 11.27 -31.31
CA VAL A 52 -20.03 12.38 -31.46
C VAL A 52 -18.99 12.46 -30.35
N ARG A 53 -17.76 12.10 -30.73
CA ARG A 53 -16.49 12.71 -30.30
C ARG A 53 -16.62 13.64 -29.08
N ARG A 54 -16.52 13.08 -27.87
CA ARG A 54 -15.78 13.78 -26.82
C ARG A 54 -14.31 13.55 -27.13
N CYS A 55 -13.76 14.38 -28.04
CA CYS A 55 -12.39 14.83 -27.84
C CYS A 55 -12.42 15.57 -26.52
N PHE A 56 -12.28 14.83 -25.42
CA PHE A 56 -12.01 15.40 -24.12
C PHE A 56 -10.73 16.18 -24.34
N GLN A 57 -10.81 17.51 -24.25
CA GLN A 57 -9.61 18.29 -24.10
C GLN A 57 -8.96 17.77 -22.82
N MET A 58 -7.95 16.91 -22.98
CA MET A 58 -6.97 16.62 -21.94
C MET A 58 -6.19 17.92 -21.76
N GLY A 59 -6.85 18.93 -21.18
CA GLY A 59 -6.13 20.02 -20.55
C GLY A 59 -5.17 19.39 -19.57
N ASN A 60 -3.97 19.96 -19.46
CA ASN A 60 -2.94 19.63 -18.48
C ASN A 60 -3.47 19.82 -17.05
N LEU A 61 -4.46 19.03 -16.63
CA LEU A 61 -4.95 19.00 -15.26
C LEU A 61 -3.83 18.41 -14.44
N ILE A 62 -3.36 19.17 -13.45
CA ILE A 62 -2.36 18.73 -12.49
C ILE A 62 -3.10 18.27 -11.24
N VAL A 63 -2.80 17.07 -10.77
CA VAL A 63 -3.25 16.54 -9.48
C VAL A 63 -2.11 16.71 -8.49
N GLU A 64 -2.42 17.28 -7.33
CA GLU A 64 -1.49 17.36 -6.19
C GLU A 64 -1.79 16.23 -5.20
N CYS A 65 -0.78 15.42 -4.89
CA CYS A 65 -0.91 14.34 -3.91
C CYS A 65 -1.14 14.93 -2.50
N PRO A 66 -2.19 14.52 -1.76
CA PRO A 66 -2.50 15.14 -0.48
C PRO A 66 -1.46 14.86 0.60
N GLY A 67 -0.77 13.70 0.56
CA GLY A 67 0.29 13.33 1.51
C GLY A 67 1.64 13.99 1.23
N CYS A 68 2.22 13.75 0.04
CA CYS A 68 3.57 14.22 -0.29
C CYS A 68 3.65 15.54 -1.08
N LYS A 69 2.51 16.12 -1.47
CA LYS A 69 2.41 17.35 -2.31
C LYS A 69 3.01 17.25 -3.71
N LEU A 70 3.37 16.04 -4.15
CA LEU A 70 3.83 15.78 -5.52
C LEU A 70 2.74 16.16 -6.52
N LYS A 71 3.13 16.95 -7.54
CA LYS A 71 2.26 17.39 -8.63
C LYS A 71 2.49 16.53 -9.86
N LEU A 72 1.44 15.88 -10.35
CA LEU A 72 1.49 14.97 -11.50
C LEU A 72 0.41 15.32 -12.53
N PRO A 73 0.65 15.06 -13.83
CA PRO A 73 -0.41 15.09 -14.83
C PRO A 73 -1.54 14.14 -14.44
N SER A 74 -2.76 14.65 -14.44
CA SER A 74 -3.98 13.89 -14.12
C SER A 74 -4.13 12.73 -15.08
N LYS A 75 -4.28 11.53 -14.52
CA LYS A 75 -4.70 10.32 -15.24
C LYS A 75 -6.13 9.94 -14.89
N ASN A 76 -6.82 10.79 -14.11
CA ASN A 76 -8.15 10.55 -13.58
C ASN A 76 -8.24 9.22 -12.82
N LEU A 77 -7.21 8.92 -12.00
CA LEU A 77 -7.15 7.72 -11.18
C LEU A 77 -7.83 7.96 -9.83
N GLU A 78 -8.54 6.95 -9.34
CA GLU A 78 -9.13 6.99 -8.00
C GLU A 78 -8.02 7.10 -6.92
N PRO A 79 -8.23 7.87 -5.84
CA PRO A 79 -7.30 7.95 -4.72
C PRO A 79 -7.05 6.60 -4.04
N CYS A 80 -5.92 6.47 -3.35
CA CYS A 80 -5.59 5.26 -2.60
C CYS A 80 -6.54 5.11 -1.39
N ASP A 81 -7.06 3.89 -1.16
CA ASP A 81 -7.92 3.56 -0.02
C ASP A 81 -7.14 3.32 1.29
N ARG A 82 -5.81 3.16 1.19
CA ARG A 82 -4.92 2.78 2.30
C ARG A 82 -3.98 3.90 2.74
N TYR A 83 -3.50 4.69 1.78
CA TYR A 83 -2.53 5.77 2.00
C TYR A 83 -3.19 7.11 1.71
N HIS A 84 -2.80 8.17 2.41
CA HIS A 84 -3.23 9.52 2.12
C HIS A 84 -2.55 10.04 0.83
N ALA A 85 -2.90 9.45 -0.31
CA ALA A 85 -2.21 9.62 -1.58
C ALA A 85 -3.17 9.72 -2.76
N SER A 86 -2.79 10.48 -3.79
CA SER A 86 -3.50 10.48 -5.07
C SER A 86 -3.29 9.17 -5.81
N GLY A 87 -4.19 8.84 -6.75
CA GLY A 87 -4.06 7.65 -7.57
C GLY A 87 -2.79 7.65 -8.42
N GLU A 88 -2.37 8.82 -8.93
CA GLU A 88 -1.16 8.99 -9.71
C GLU A 88 0.11 8.72 -8.88
N CYS A 89 0.16 9.22 -7.64
CA CYS A 89 1.30 8.96 -6.76
C CYS A 89 1.36 7.48 -6.34
N TRP A 90 0.20 6.88 -6.06
CA TRP A 90 0.09 5.46 -5.77
C TRP A 90 0.54 4.58 -6.93
N GLN A 91 0.24 4.97 -8.17
CA GLN A 91 0.72 4.26 -9.35
C GLN A 91 2.26 4.25 -9.43
N LEU A 92 2.92 5.38 -9.22
CA LEU A 92 4.39 5.45 -9.17
C LEU A 92 4.95 4.54 -8.09
N TYR A 93 4.35 4.53 -6.90
CA TYR A 93 4.76 3.59 -5.86
C TYR A 93 4.57 2.13 -6.26
N GLY A 94 3.50 1.80 -6.98
CA GLY A 94 3.30 0.48 -7.56
C GLY A 94 4.42 0.07 -8.53
N GLU A 95 4.89 1.00 -9.37
CA GLU A 95 6.03 0.77 -10.27
C GLU A 95 7.33 0.49 -9.49
N LEU A 96 7.61 1.29 -8.45
CA LEU A 96 8.77 1.08 -7.59
C LEU A 96 8.69 -0.25 -6.83
N ALA A 97 7.49 -0.61 -6.34
CA ALA A 97 7.25 -1.86 -5.65
C ALA A 97 7.50 -3.07 -6.58
N ALA A 98 6.94 -3.04 -7.79
CA ALA A 98 7.15 -4.09 -8.78
C ALA A 98 8.63 -4.25 -9.13
N TYR A 99 9.34 -3.13 -9.35
CA TYR A 99 10.78 -3.13 -9.58
C TYR A 99 11.54 -3.77 -8.41
N ASN A 100 11.32 -3.31 -7.17
CA ASN A 100 12.04 -3.80 -6.00
C ASN A 100 11.80 -5.29 -5.74
N MET A 101 10.57 -5.77 -5.95
CA MET A 101 10.23 -7.18 -5.80
C MET A 101 10.90 -8.05 -6.87
N SER A 102 11.08 -7.56 -8.10
CA SER A 102 11.76 -8.31 -9.17
C SER A 102 13.23 -8.61 -8.89
N LYS A 103 13.88 -7.85 -7.99
CA LYS A 103 15.31 -7.98 -7.68
C LYS A 103 15.66 -9.23 -6.87
N ASN A 104 14.68 -9.84 -6.20
CA ASN A 104 14.91 -10.94 -5.24
C ASN A 104 16.02 -10.63 -4.21
N ASP A 105 16.10 -9.37 -3.77
CA ASP A 105 17.15 -8.87 -2.90
C ASP A 105 17.16 -9.59 -1.53
N PRO A 106 18.29 -10.19 -1.12
CA PRO A 106 18.43 -10.79 0.21
C PRO A 106 18.26 -9.78 1.36
N ALA A 107 18.62 -8.51 1.20
CA ALA A 107 18.40 -7.50 2.22
C ALA A 107 16.93 -7.03 2.29
N PHE A 108 16.17 -7.29 1.23
CA PHE A 108 14.77 -6.91 1.07
C PHE A 108 14.54 -5.39 1.16
N ILE A 109 15.24 -4.62 0.32
CA ILE A 109 15.14 -3.15 0.24
C ILE A 109 13.72 -2.63 0.02
N HIS A 110 12.81 -3.46 -0.52
CA HIS A 110 11.41 -3.09 -0.67
C HIS A 110 10.77 -2.64 0.65
N GLN A 111 11.15 -3.24 1.78
CA GLN A 111 10.62 -2.84 3.09
C GLN A 111 10.92 -1.36 3.40
N LEU A 112 12.11 -0.88 3.05
CA LEU A 112 12.49 0.53 3.25
C LEU A 112 11.59 1.46 2.42
N ALA A 113 11.23 1.07 1.19
CA ALA A 113 10.26 1.82 0.38
C ALA A 113 8.84 1.78 0.97
N VAL A 114 8.41 0.65 1.53
CA VAL A 114 7.11 0.53 2.22
C VAL A 114 7.04 1.51 3.39
N ASP A 115 8.09 1.54 4.21
CA ASP A 115 8.14 2.37 5.40
C ASP A 115 8.25 3.87 5.04
N ALA A 116 9.11 4.22 4.07
CA ALA A 116 9.19 5.59 3.57
C ALA A 116 7.85 6.08 2.98
N TYR A 117 7.19 5.27 2.13
CA TYR A 117 5.91 5.64 1.55
C TYR A 117 4.81 5.77 2.60
N GLY A 118 4.76 4.84 3.56
CA GLY A 118 3.76 4.82 4.63
C GLY A 118 3.86 6.03 5.55
N ALA A 119 5.06 6.40 5.97
CA ALA A 119 5.28 7.60 6.77
C ALA A 119 4.97 8.88 5.97
N GLN A 120 5.42 8.95 4.71
CA GLN A 120 5.19 10.10 3.84
C GLN A 120 3.70 10.34 3.51
N HIS A 121 2.89 9.28 3.47
CA HIS A 121 1.46 9.33 3.16
C HIS A 121 0.58 8.97 4.37
N SER A 122 1.00 9.36 5.56
CA SER A 122 0.21 9.23 6.80
C SER A 122 -0.90 10.27 6.90
N GLY A 123 -1.85 10.05 7.83
CA GLY A 123 -3.03 10.89 8.02
C GLY A 123 -4.23 10.47 7.15
N GLY A 124 -5.32 11.25 7.20
CA GLY A 124 -6.54 10.98 6.43
C GLY A 124 -7.07 9.55 6.60
N VAL A 125 -7.07 8.77 5.51
CA VAL A 125 -7.55 7.38 5.48
C VAL A 125 -6.56 6.37 6.06
N THR A 126 -5.30 6.76 6.26
CA THR A 126 -4.24 5.86 6.72
C THR A 126 -4.43 5.49 8.17
N ARG A 127 -4.32 4.19 8.46
CA ARG A 127 -4.47 3.65 9.81
C ARG A 127 -3.26 4.00 10.66
N ASN A 128 -3.47 4.33 11.94
CA ASN A 128 -2.40 4.64 12.90
C ASN A 128 -1.28 3.59 12.95
N ILE A 129 -1.64 2.29 12.87
CA ILE A 129 -0.66 1.20 12.86
C ILE A 129 0.28 1.27 11.65
N THR A 130 -0.20 1.72 10.49
CA THR A 130 0.61 1.86 9.28
C THR A 130 1.67 2.93 9.49
N THR A 131 1.29 4.08 10.07
CA THR A 131 2.24 5.14 10.42
C THR A 131 3.23 4.68 11.50
N ALA A 132 2.75 4.04 12.57
CA ALA A 132 3.63 3.54 13.62
C ALA A 132 4.69 2.56 13.09
N PHE A 133 4.27 1.58 12.27
CA PHE A 133 5.18 0.59 11.71
C PHE A 133 6.18 1.24 10.75
N ALA A 134 5.72 2.17 9.92
CA ALA A 134 6.59 2.92 9.02
C ALA A 134 7.68 3.68 9.79
N LEU A 135 7.32 4.44 10.83
CA LEU A 135 8.29 5.19 11.63
C LEU A 135 9.28 4.28 12.37
N ILE A 136 8.80 3.17 12.96
CA ILE A 136 9.66 2.17 13.58
C ILE A 136 10.61 1.53 12.55
N GLY A 137 10.12 1.23 11.35
CA GLY A 137 10.92 0.64 10.28
C GLY A 137 12.00 1.58 9.77
N LEU A 138 11.68 2.87 9.64
CA LEU A 138 12.64 3.93 9.29
C LEU A 138 13.72 4.07 10.36
N TYR A 139 13.34 4.19 11.65
CA TYR A 139 14.30 4.24 12.76
C TYR A 139 15.25 3.03 12.76
N LEU A 140 14.70 1.82 12.69
CA LEU A 140 15.51 0.59 12.70
C LEU A 140 16.46 0.53 11.50
N SER A 141 16.03 0.96 10.31
CA SER A 141 16.86 0.94 9.11
C SER A 141 17.97 2.01 9.16
N ILE A 142 17.61 3.24 9.53
CA ILE A 142 18.48 4.41 9.39
C ILE A 142 19.40 4.58 10.60
N GLU A 143 18.86 4.48 11.82
CA GLU A 143 19.64 4.68 13.05
C GLU A 143 20.25 3.37 13.56
N CYS A 144 19.56 2.23 13.40
CA CYS A 144 20.07 0.94 13.88
C CYS A 144 20.74 0.08 12.79
N GLY A 145 20.74 0.52 11.52
CA GLY A 145 21.39 -0.19 10.41
C GLY A 145 20.73 -1.52 10.02
N TYR A 146 19.42 -1.69 10.28
CA TYR A 146 18.72 -2.93 9.98
C TYR A 146 18.50 -3.10 8.47
N THR A 147 18.63 -4.34 8.01
CA THR A 147 18.12 -4.75 6.69
C THR A 147 16.59 -4.79 6.70
N GLY A 148 15.97 -4.69 5.52
CA GLY A 148 14.52 -4.81 5.38
C GLY A 148 13.94 -6.12 5.93
N ARG A 149 14.70 -7.23 5.86
CA ARG A 149 14.29 -8.49 6.51
C ARG A 149 14.30 -8.41 8.03
N GLN A 150 15.27 -7.72 8.63
CA GLN A 150 15.31 -7.53 10.07
C GLN A 150 14.17 -6.62 10.53
N VAL A 151 13.86 -5.56 9.76
CA VAL A 151 12.69 -4.71 10.01
C VAL A 151 11.38 -5.52 9.95
N GLN A 152 11.19 -6.35 8.92
CA GLN A 152 10.01 -7.22 8.84
C GLN A 152 9.88 -8.12 10.07
N LYS A 153 10.98 -8.73 10.52
CA LYS A 153 10.97 -9.55 11.74
C LYS A 153 10.57 -8.73 12.97
N ALA A 154 11.11 -7.53 13.13
CA ALA A 154 10.74 -6.64 14.22
C ALA A 154 9.24 -6.27 14.18
N HIS A 155 8.70 -5.94 13.00
CA HIS A 155 7.26 -5.71 12.79
C HIS A 155 6.42 -6.93 13.16
N MET A 156 6.85 -8.14 12.78
CA MET A 156 6.16 -9.37 13.17
C MET A 156 6.15 -9.58 14.68
N GLU A 157 7.27 -9.31 15.37
CA GLU A 157 7.32 -9.39 16.84
C GLU A 157 6.38 -8.37 17.51
N LEU A 158 6.35 -7.13 17.01
CA LEU A 158 5.42 -6.09 17.49
C LEU A 158 3.96 -6.48 17.25
N ALA A 159 3.65 -7.07 16.09
CA ALA A 159 2.29 -7.48 15.74
C ALA A 159 1.73 -8.61 16.62
N LYS A 160 2.57 -9.35 17.36
CA LYS A 160 2.11 -10.38 18.31
C LYS A 160 1.40 -9.79 19.52
N ARG A 161 1.63 -8.51 19.81
CA ARG A 161 1.06 -7.80 20.95
C ARG A 161 0.00 -6.82 20.45
N ARG A 162 -1.05 -6.64 21.25
CA ARG A 162 -2.04 -5.59 20.98
C ARG A 162 -1.47 -4.27 21.48
N HIS A 163 -1.23 -3.37 20.55
CA HIS A 163 -0.84 -1.99 20.84
C HIS A 163 -1.96 -1.05 20.46
N ASP A 164 -2.21 -0.06 21.31
CA ASP A 164 -3.05 1.08 20.95
C ASP A 164 -2.15 2.15 20.34
N TRP A 165 -2.12 2.20 19.02
CA TRP A 165 -1.24 3.10 18.29
C TRP A 165 -1.83 4.52 18.32
N PRO A 166 -1.09 5.52 18.81
CA PRO A 166 -1.60 6.87 18.89
C PRO A 166 -1.93 7.39 17.50
N ARG A 167 -2.78 8.42 17.45
CA ARG A 167 -2.90 9.21 16.23
C ARG A 167 -1.61 10.01 16.07
N PHE A 168 -0.97 9.86 14.91
CA PHE A 168 0.23 10.61 14.55
C PHE A 168 -0.17 11.82 13.73
N GLU A 169 0.38 12.98 14.08
CA GLU A 169 0.23 14.18 13.27
C GLU A 169 1.42 14.25 12.30
N PRO A 170 1.16 14.13 10.97
CA PRO A 170 2.21 14.23 9.96
C PRO A 170 2.93 15.59 10.03
N PRO A 171 4.21 15.66 9.64
CA PRO A 171 4.94 16.91 9.66
C PRO A 171 4.29 17.96 8.76
N HIS A 172 4.31 19.21 9.22
CA HIS A 172 3.78 20.35 8.46
C HIS A 172 4.69 20.75 7.29
N GLN A 173 5.97 20.36 7.34
CA GLN A 173 6.95 20.64 6.30
C GLN A 173 6.79 19.70 5.12
N THR A 174 7.07 20.19 3.91
CA THR A 174 7.09 19.38 2.70
C THR A 174 8.33 18.52 2.66
N TYR A 175 8.17 17.26 2.25
CA TYR A 175 9.28 16.36 1.96
C TYR A 175 10.09 16.88 0.76
N SER A 176 11.42 16.75 0.82
CA SER A 176 12.31 17.18 -0.27
C SER A 176 12.38 16.13 -1.38
N LEU A 177 12.18 14.86 -1.02
CA LEU A 177 12.22 13.72 -1.92
C LEU A 177 10.89 12.97 -1.92
N THR A 178 10.55 12.41 -3.07
CA THR A 178 9.36 11.59 -3.26
C THR A 178 9.68 10.31 -4.02
N VAL A 179 8.70 9.41 -4.11
CA VAL A 179 8.79 8.22 -4.96
C VAL A 179 9.15 8.53 -6.42
N PHE A 180 8.77 9.71 -6.91
CA PHE A 180 9.08 10.15 -8.27
C PHE A 180 10.58 10.33 -8.48
N ASP A 181 11.28 10.91 -7.51
CA ASP A 181 12.72 11.14 -7.57
C ASP A 181 13.49 9.81 -7.60
N VAL A 182 13.02 8.81 -6.85
CA VAL A 182 13.57 7.43 -6.88
C VAL A 182 13.42 6.81 -8.27
N LEU A 183 12.24 6.91 -8.89
CA LEU A 183 11.99 6.31 -10.20
C LEU A 183 12.75 6.99 -11.34
N ARG A 184 13.05 8.29 -11.22
CA ARG A 184 13.86 9.02 -12.20
C ARG A 184 15.31 8.59 -12.24
N VAL A 185 15.81 7.93 -11.21
CA VAL A 185 17.15 7.37 -11.19
C VAL A 185 17.14 6.01 -11.89
N GLU A 186 18.13 5.76 -12.75
CA GLU A 186 18.26 4.47 -13.45
C GLU A 186 18.29 3.27 -12.51
N PRO A 187 17.70 2.11 -12.90
CA PRO A 187 17.73 0.89 -12.12
C PRO A 187 19.14 0.49 -11.66
N GLY A 188 19.22 -0.14 -10.49
CA GLY A 188 20.45 -0.65 -9.90
C GLY A 188 20.88 0.14 -8.67
N LYS A 189 22.18 0.12 -8.37
CA LYS A 189 22.73 0.66 -7.12
C LYS A 189 22.38 2.14 -6.90
N LYS A 190 22.36 2.95 -7.97
CA LYS A 190 22.01 4.38 -7.87
C LYS A 190 20.57 4.60 -7.42
N ARG A 191 19.62 3.80 -7.92
CA ARG A 191 18.22 3.86 -7.47
C ARG A 191 18.09 3.39 -6.02
N ASP A 192 18.86 2.39 -5.61
CA ASP A 192 18.89 1.94 -4.21
C ASP A 192 19.43 3.03 -3.28
N GLU A 193 20.45 3.76 -3.70
CA GLU A 193 20.98 4.93 -2.98
C GLU A 193 19.93 6.06 -2.90
N MET A 194 19.20 6.34 -3.98
CA MET A 194 18.12 7.33 -3.97
C MET A 194 16.93 6.90 -3.09
N LEU A 195 16.61 5.60 -3.05
CA LEU A 195 15.59 5.06 -2.14
C LEU A 195 15.99 5.28 -0.68
N LYS A 196 17.26 5.06 -0.33
CA LYS A 196 17.78 5.36 1.01
C LYS A 196 17.72 6.85 1.33
N ALA A 197 18.15 7.71 0.40
CA ALA A 197 18.06 9.16 0.57
C ALA A 197 16.61 9.62 0.78
N TRP A 198 15.65 9.07 0.02
CA TRP A 198 14.24 9.34 0.23
C TRP A 198 13.75 8.89 1.61
N ALA A 199 14.15 7.71 2.07
CA ALA A 199 13.81 7.23 3.40
C ALA A 199 14.41 8.11 4.52
N GLU A 200 15.65 8.60 4.34
CA GLU A 200 16.31 9.53 5.26
C GLU A 200 15.62 10.90 5.31
N ASP A 201 15.21 11.45 4.15
CA ASP A 201 14.44 12.70 4.07
C ASP A 201 13.09 12.57 4.78
N VAL A 202 12.38 11.45 4.57
CA VAL A 202 11.14 11.15 5.28
C VAL A 202 11.40 10.98 6.77
N TRP A 203 12.42 10.23 7.19
CA TRP A 203 12.70 10.06 8.61
C TRP A 203 13.03 11.39 9.29
N LYS A 204 13.84 12.22 8.64
CA LYS A 204 14.21 13.55 9.13
C LYS A 204 12.99 14.45 9.31
N SER A 205 12.02 14.43 8.38
CA SER A 205 10.83 15.26 8.52
C SER A 205 9.96 14.88 9.72
N TRP A 206 10.11 13.67 10.26
CA TRP A 206 9.43 13.15 11.44
C TRP A 206 10.22 13.34 12.75
N GLU A 207 11.18 14.26 12.81
CA GLU A 207 12.03 14.53 13.99
C GLU A 207 11.25 14.67 15.31
N HIS A 208 10.05 15.27 15.27
CA HIS A 208 9.19 15.47 16.44
C HIS A 208 8.64 14.16 17.06
N TYR A 209 8.77 13.03 16.37
CA TYR A 209 8.41 11.71 16.89
C TYR A 209 9.62 10.79 17.12
N HIS A 210 10.85 11.22 16.87
CA HIS A 210 12.03 10.36 17.02
C HIS A 210 12.16 9.76 18.41
N ASP A 211 12.02 10.59 19.46
CA ASP A 211 12.13 10.12 20.85
C ASP A 211 11.02 9.15 21.24
N TRP A 212 9.81 9.35 20.69
CA TRP A 212 8.71 8.41 20.88
C TRP A 212 9.04 7.06 20.24
N VAL A 213 9.55 7.04 19.00
CA VAL A 213 9.92 5.81 18.30
C VAL A 213 11.05 5.07 19.03
N ARG A 214 12.12 5.78 19.42
CA ARG A 214 13.23 5.22 20.20
C ARG A 214 12.72 4.58 21.50
N THR A 215 11.88 5.28 22.24
CA THR A 215 11.28 4.78 23.50
C THR A 215 10.52 3.48 23.27
N ILE A 216 9.68 3.44 22.23
CA ILE A 216 8.87 2.26 21.90
C ILE A 216 9.76 1.08 21.46
N CYS A 217 10.78 1.33 20.64
CA CYS A 217 11.73 0.30 20.23
C CYS A 217 12.52 -0.26 21.42
N HIS A 218 13.00 0.59 22.33
CA HIS A 218 13.67 0.16 23.55
C HIS A 218 12.74 -0.70 24.41
N GLN A 219 11.50 -0.25 24.64
CA GLN A 219 10.54 -0.96 25.50
C GLN A 219 10.09 -2.31 24.95
N TRP A 220 9.88 -2.42 23.63
CA TRP A 220 9.22 -3.60 23.06
C TRP A 220 10.16 -4.53 22.29
N LEU A 221 11.30 -4.02 21.84
CA LEU A 221 12.29 -4.78 21.08
C LEU A 221 13.64 -4.89 21.81
N ASN A 222 13.84 -4.22 22.96
CA ASN A 222 15.13 -4.10 23.65
C ASN A 222 16.21 -3.56 22.70
N ARG A 223 15.90 -2.49 21.96
CA ARG A 223 16.76 -1.86 20.95
C ARG A 223 16.86 -0.39 21.12
#